data_AF-A0A522PV02-F1
#
_entry.id   AF-A0A522PV02-F1
#
_cell.length_a   1.000
_cell.length_b   1.000
_cell.length_c   1.000
_cell.angle_alpha   90.00
_cell.angle_beta   90.00
_cell.angle_gamma   90.00
#
_symmetry.space_group_name_H-M   'P 1'
#
loop_
_entity.id
_entity.type
_entity.pdbx_description
1 polymer ?
#
loop_
_entity_poly.entity_id
_entity_poly.type
_entity_poly.pdbx_seq_one_letter_code
_entity_poly.pdbx_strand_id
1 'polypeptide(L)'
;MGQRLPAWLGFFLVAACVVVGRTITLGAALPAGDLSNDVCLACHGDASASTRLGNGRTLSLYVDHKALAGSVHAGLACTDCHSDITTVPHPAKTFPDEHSVSLAYHQVCKQCHFDEYSRLLDDVHHAALAKANRHAPTCIDCHGSHAIALPAQPRSRISEACARCHAAVAGEYVKSVHGKALIEQGNNDVPVCTDCHHAHNTANPFSASWHLQIPQMCAGCHANKQLMAKYAISTAVLTTYLNDFHGMTASLHRMEKAHPREFTATCTDCHGVHDIRQVEGAGLVAIKQHLLITCRRCHTNASPNFPSAWVGHYEPSLRHSPLVYAVKLFYDIFIPLIVGGLALQILLNLWRTVVNR
;
A
#
# COMPACT_ATOMS: atom_id res chain seq x y z
N MET A 1 -87.81 -68.23 1.51
CA MET A 1 -86.53 -68.97 1.36
C MET A 1 -85.85 -68.43 0.10
N GLY A 2 -84.70 -67.74 0.25
CA GLY A 2 -83.79 -67.27 -0.83
C GLY A 2 -84.30 -66.11 -1.71
N GLN A 3 -83.82 -64.86 -1.56
CA GLN A 3 -82.61 -64.29 -2.22
C GLN A 3 -82.76 -64.25 -3.78
N ARG A 4 -82.64 -63.14 -4.54
CA ARG A 4 -81.85 -61.89 -4.43
C ARG A 4 -82.48 -60.72 -5.25
N LEU A 5 -82.13 -59.50 -4.86
CA LEU A 5 -82.47 -58.16 -5.39
C LEU A 5 -81.60 -57.77 -6.64
N PRO A 6 -81.50 -56.49 -7.08
CA PRO A 6 -82.35 -55.79 -8.06
C PRO A 6 -81.55 -55.20 -9.26
N ALA A 7 -82.21 -54.73 -10.33
CA ALA A 7 -81.55 -53.97 -11.40
C ALA A 7 -81.80 -52.46 -11.23
N TRP A 8 -80.75 -51.73 -10.84
CA TRP A 8 -80.68 -50.26 -10.80
C TRP A 8 -80.09 -49.73 -12.11
N LEU A 9 -80.81 -48.85 -12.81
CA LEU A 9 -80.30 -48.01 -13.90
C LEU A 9 -79.92 -46.65 -13.32
N GLY A 10 -78.64 -46.49 -12.98
CA GLY A 10 -78.05 -45.22 -12.53
C GLY A 10 -77.42 -44.46 -13.70
N PHE A 11 -77.91 -43.25 -13.94
CA PHE A 11 -77.43 -42.28 -14.92
C PHE A 11 -76.21 -41.54 -14.31
N PHE A 12 -75.00 -41.78 -14.82
CA PHE A 12 -73.79 -41.03 -14.41
C PHE A 12 -73.53 -39.87 -15.37
N LEU A 13 -73.76 -38.65 -14.90
CA LEU A 13 -73.28 -37.40 -15.51
C LEU A 13 -71.79 -37.23 -15.16
N VAL A 14 -70.93 -37.32 -16.18
CA VAL A 14 -69.49 -37.04 -16.08
C VAL A 14 -69.29 -35.52 -16.08
N ALA A 15 -68.90 -34.96 -14.94
CA ALA A 15 -68.45 -33.58 -14.83
C ALA A 15 -67.00 -33.46 -15.36
N ALA A 16 -66.81 -32.74 -16.46
CA ALA A 16 -65.51 -32.42 -17.01
C ALA A 16 -64.88 -31.25 -16.23
N CYS A 17 -63.96 -31.57 -15.32
CA CYS A 17 -63.08 -30.57 -14.69
C CYS A 17 -62.03 -30.08 -15.69
N VAL A 18 -62.23 -28.88 -16.24
CA VAL A 18 -61.20 -28.16 -17.01
C VAL A 18 -60.14 -27.63 -16.03
N VAL A 19 -59.04 -28.37 -15.89
CA VAL A 19 -57.83 -27.88 -15.25
C VAL A 19 -57.11 -26.98 -16.24
N VAL A 20 -57.22 -25.66 -16.07
CA VAL A 20 -56.38 -24.69 -16.78
C VAL A 20 -54.98 -24.78 -16.17
N GLY A 21 -54.18 -25.73 -16.68
CA GLY A 21 -52.77 -25.81 -16.38
C GLY A 21 -52.04 -24.61 -16.99
N ARG A 22 -51.66 -23.64 -16.15
CA ARG A 22 -50.63 -22.66 -16.52
C ARG A 22 -49.31 -23.40 -16.65
N THR A 23 -48.96 -23.77 -17.88
CA THR A 23 -47.61 -24.19 -18.22
C THR A 23 -46.68 -22.99 -18.06
N ILE A 24 -45.83 -23.02 -17.03
CA ILE A 24 -44.65 -22.15 -16.94
C ILE A 24 -43.70 -22.68 -18.02
N THR A 25 -43.66 -22.02 -19.17
CA THR A 25 -42.62 -22.26 -20.16
C THR A 25 -41.28 -21.86 -19.55
N LEU A 26 -40.43 -22.84 -19.23
CA LEU A 26 -39.01 -22.60 -18.98
C LEU A 26 -38.46 -21.90 -20.22
N GLY A 27 -38.05 -20.63 -20.08
CA GLY A 27 -37.42 -19.88 -21.16
C GLY A 27 -36.19 -20.63 -21.66
N ALA A 28 -36.04 -20.75 -22.98
CA ALA A 28 -34.85 -21.31 -23.59
C ALA A 28 -33.61 -20.52 -23.16
N ALA A 29 -32.54 -21.22 -22.79
CA ALA A 29 -31.28 -20.60 -22.39
C ALA A 29 -30.69 -19.79 -23.56
N LEU A 30 -30.34 -18.53 -23.31
CA LEU A 30 -29.68 -17.68 -24.31
C LEU A 30 -28.17 -18.00 -24.37
N PRO A 31 -27.57 -18.08 -25.57
CA PRO A 31 -26.13 -18.28 -25.73
C PRO A 31 -25.32 -17.04 -25.34
N ALA A 32 -24.07 -17.26 -24.89
CA ALA A 32 -23.17 -16.27 -24.27
C ALA A 32 -22.91 -14.98 -25.07
N GLY A 33 -22.98 -15.04 -26.41
CA GLY A 33 -22.59 -13.94 -27.30
C GLY A 33 -23.54 -12.74 -27.33
N ASP A 34 -24.78 -12.90 -26.85
CA ASP A 34 -25.85 -11.89 -26.89
C ASP A 34 -26.34 -11.46 -25.50
N LEU A 35 -25.60 -11.77 -24.43
CA LEU A 35 -26.01 -11.43 -23.06
C LEU A 35 -25.70 -9.96 -22.73
N SER A 36 -26.72 -9.12 -22.76
CA SER A 36 -26.60 -7.75 -22.23
C SER A 36 -26.54 -7.73 -20.70
N ASN A 37 -25.96 -6.67 -20.13
CA ASN A 37 -25.92 -6.48 -18.67
C ASN A 37 -27.33 -6.46 -18.04
N ASP A 38 -28.35 -5.99 -18.78
CA ASP A 38 -29.73 -5.96 -18.31
C ASP A 38 -30.27 -7.37 -18.02
N VAL A 39 -29.84 -8.39 -18.77
CA VAL A 39 -30.23 -9.78 -18.53
C VAL A 39 -29.68 -10.27 -17.18
N CYS A 40 -28.44 -9.92 -16.86
CA CYS A 40 -27.84 -10.23 -15.56
C CYS A 40 -28.54 -9.47 -14.43
N LEU A 41 -28.78 -8.17 -14.62
CA LEU A 41 -29.39 -7.28 -13.64
C LEU A 41 -30.88 -7.57 -13.40
N ALA A 42 -31.57 -8.28 -14.30
CA ALA A 42 -32.94 -8.74 -14.06
C ALA A 42 -33.06 -9.63 -12.80
N CYS A 43 -32.01 -10.38 -12.47
CA CYS A 43 -31.92 -11.19 -11.25
C CYS A 43 -30.93 -10.60 -10.23
N HIS A 44 -29.77 -10.12 -10.67
CA HIS A 44 -28.73 -9.58 -9.79
C HIS A 44 -28.97 -8.12 -9.37
N GLY A 45 -29.96 -7.44 -9.94
CA GLY A 45 -30.41 -6.12 -9.49
C GLY A 45 -31.46 -6.17 -8.37
N ASP A 46 -31.87 -7.36 -7.92
CA ASP A 46 -32.76 -7.50 -6.77
C ASP A 46 -31.95 -7.45 -5.46
N ALA A 47 -32.28 -6.53 -4.57
CA ALA A 47 -31.61 -6.36 -3.27
C ALA A 47 -31.79 -7.59 -2.33
N SER A 48 -32.77 -8.44 -2.60
CA SER A 48 -32.99 -9.70 -1.88
C SER A 48 -32.17 -10.87 -2.42
N ALA A 49 -31.56 -10.72 -3.61
CA ALA A 49 -30.75 -11.77 -4.23
C ALA A 49 -29.56 -12.13 -3.35
N SER A 50 -29.51 -13.38 -2.92
CA SER A 50 -28.45 -13.87 -2.04
C SER A 50 -28.25 -15.38 -2.19
N THR A 51 -27.10 -15.87 -1.72
CA THR A 51 -26.78 -17.29 -1.67
C THR A 51 -26.18 -17.66 -0.32
N ARG A 52 -26.32 -18.94 0.05
CA ARG A 52 -25.74 -19.47 1.29
C ARG A 52 -24.38 -20.10 1.01
N LEU A 53 -23.37 -19.67 1.74
CA LEU A 53 -22.02 -20.22 1.69
C LEU A 53 -21.93 -21.50 2.54
N GLY A 54 -20.90 -22.31 2.28
CA GLY A 54 -20.66 -23.56 3.01
C GLY A 54 -20.45 -23.36 4.52
N ASN A 55 -19.92 -22.21 4.92
CA ASN A 55 -19.77 -21.79 6.32
C ASN A 55 -21.09 -21.32 6.99
N GLY A 56 -22.21 -21.37 6.27
CA GLY A 56 -23.53 -20.98 6.76
C GLY A 56 -23.85 -19.49 6.67
N ARG A 57 -22.89 -18.64 6.28
CA ARG A 57 -23.12 -17.20 6.07
C ARG A 57 -23.88 -16.97 4.76
N THR A 58 -24.60 -15.86 4.71
CA THR A 58 -25.32 -15.42 3.51
C THR A 58 -24.50 -14.38 2.78
N LEU A 59 -24.24 -14.61 1.50
CA LEU A 59 -23.57 -13.68 0.60
C LEU A 59 -24.63 -12.99 -0.27
N SER A 60 -24.61 -11.65 -0.29
CA SER A 60 -25.44 -10.88 -1.21
C SER A 60 -24.95 -11.08 -2.65
N LEU A 61 -25.90 -11.31 -3.55
CA LEU A 61 -25.69 -11.36 -5.01
C LEU A 61 -26.15 -10.07 -5.70
N TYR A 62 -26.63 -9.11 -4.92
CA TYR A 62 -27.10 -7.82 -5.40
C TYR A 62 -25.96 -6.98 -5.96
N VAL A 63 -26.20 -6.40 -7.14
CA VAL A 63 -25.35 -5.42 -7.81
C VAL A 63 -26.13 -4.12 -7.95
N ASP A 64 -25.64 -3.07 -7.28
CA ASP A 64 -26.17 -1.73 -7.46
C ASP A 64 -25.73 -1.19 -8.83
N HIS A 65 -26.70 -1.07 -9.75
CA HIS A 65 -26.47 -0.57 -11.10
C HIS A 65 -25.88 0.84 -11.11
N LYS A 66 -26.29 1.72 -10.19
CA LYS A 66 -25.76 3.08 -10.11
C LYS A 66 -24.32 3.08 -9.62
N ALA A 67 -23.98 2.22 -8.66
CA ALA A 67 -22.61 2.09 -8.17
C ALA A 67 -21.68 1.50 -9.25
N LEU A 68 -22.14 0.50 -10.02
CA LEU A 68 -21.40 -0.06 -11.16
C LEU A 68 -21.20 0.98 -12.27
N ALA A 69 -22.25 1.73 -12.63
CA ALA A 69 -22.18 2.78 -13.64
C ALA A 69 -21.24 3.95 -13.25
N GLY A 70 -21.00 4.15 -11.95
CA GLY A 70 -20.01 5.11 -11.45
C GLY A 70 -18.59 4.55 -11.30
N SER A 71 -18.38 3.26 -11.57
CA SER A 71 -17.08 2.60 -11.45
C SER A 71 -16.19 2.88 -12.68
N VAL A 72 -14.89 2.59 -12.54
CA VAL A 72 -13.94 2.63 -13.68
C VAL A 72 -14.23 1.55 -14.73
N HIS A 73 -15.06 0.57 -14.39
CA HIS A 73 -15.46 -0.54 -15.26
C HIS A 73 -16.90 -0.40 -15.77
N ALA A 74 -17.52 0.77 -15.70
CA ALA A 74 -18.90 1.01 -16.11
C ALA A 74 -19.20 0.61 -17.57
N GLY A 75 -18.19 0.60 -18.45
CA GLY A 75 -18.32 0.21 -19.86
C GLY A 75 -18.14 -1.29 -20.14
N LEU A 76 -17.84 -2.12 -19.14
CA LEU A 76 -17.64 -3.55 -19.32
C LEU A 76 -18.95 -4.33 -19.22
N ALA A 77 -19.04 -5.43 -19.96
CA ALA A 77 -20.09 -6.41 -19.80
C ALA A 77 -19.87 -7.24 -18.52
N CYS A 78 -20.94 -7.76 -17.91
CA CYS A 78 -20.84 -8.65 -16.76
C CYS A 78 -19.97 -9.88 -17.09
N THR A 79 -20.09 -10.40 -18.31
CA THR A 79 -19.35 -11.55 -18.84
C THR A 79 -17.86 -11.27 -19.07
N ASP A 80 -17.43 -10.00 -19.15
CA ASP A 80 -15.99 -9.68 -19.24
C ASP A 80 -15.26 -10.05 -17.93
N CYS A 81 -15.94 -9.93 -16.79
CA CYS A 81 -15.42 -10.34 -15.47
C CYS A 81 -15.91 -11.74 -15.05
N HIS A 82 -17.14 -12.09 -15.40
CA HIS A 82 -17.75 -13.40 -15.16
C HIS A 82 -17.67 -14.28 -16.41
N SER A 83 -16.45 -14.43 -16.95
CA SER A 83 -16.19 -15.08 -18.25
C SER A 83 -16.58 -16.54 -18.33
N ASP A 84 -16.85 -17.19 -17.21
CA ASP A 84 -17.30 -18.58 -17.14
C ASP A 84 -18.83 -18.73 -17.20
N ILE A 85 -19.58 -17.63 -17.22
CA ILE A 85 -21.03 -17.62 -17.40
C ILE A 85 -21.36 -17.54 -18.88
N THR A 86 -21.83 -18.66 -19.44
CA THR A 86 -22.09 -18.80 -20.90
C THR A 86 -23.56 -19.04 -21.25
N THR A 87 -24.41 -19.26 -20.25
CA THR A 87 -25.86 -19.47 -20.41
C THR A 87 -26.60 -18.78 -19.28
N VAL A 88 -27.81 -18.25 -19.55
CA VAL A 88 -28.69 -17.67 -18.53
C VAL A 88 -30.10 -18.26 -18.67
N PRO A 89 -30.73 -18.76 -17.59
CA PRO A 89 -30.21 -18.86 -16.21
C PRO A 89 -28.99 -19.79 -16.09
N HIS A 90 -27.98 -19.37 -15.34
CA HIS A 90 -26.77 -20.16 -15.13
C HIS A 90 -26.90 -21.10 -13.91
N PRO A 91 -26.14 -22.21 -13.88
CA PRO A 91 -26.05 -23.05 -12.69
C PRO A 91 -25.58 -22.26 -11.46
N ALA A 92 -26.11 -22.61 -10.28
CA ALA A 92 -25.65 -22.03 -9.03
C ALA A 92 -24.23 -22.52 -8.71
N LYS A 93 -23.34 -21.59 -8.35
CA LYS A 93 -22.00 -21.90 -7.85
C LYS A 93 -22.03 -21.93 -6.33
N THR A 94 -21.37 -22.93 -5.74
CA THR A 94 -21.24 -23.07 -4.28
C THR A 94 -19.81 -22.79 -3.86
N PHE A 95 -19.63 -21.93 -2.86
CA PHE A 95 -18.33 -21.62 -2.29
C PHE A 95 -18.31 -21.93 -0.79
N PRO A 96 -17.18 -22.40 -0.23
CA PRO A 96 -17.05 -22.61 1.22
C PRO A 96 -17.27 -21.33 2.04
N ASP A 97 -16.71 -20.21 1.59
CA ASP A 97 -16.70 -18.93 2.29
C ASP A 97 -16.39 -17.76 1.34
N GLU A 98 -16.45 -16.54 1.85
CA GLU A 98 -16.25 -15.30 1.11
C GLU A 98 -14.86 -15.20 0.47
N HIS A 99 -13.82 -15.68 1.17
CA HIS A 99 -12.45 -15.64 0.65
C HIS A 99 -12.31 -16.55 -0.59
N SER A 100 -12.98 -17.70 -0.58
CA SER A 100 -13.01 -18.62 -1.72
C SER A 100 -13.69 -18.01 -2.95
N VAL A 101 -14.68 -17.13 -2.76
CA VAL A 101 -15.29 -16.34 -3.84
C VAL A 101 -14.26 -15.36 -4.42
N SER A 102 -13.57 -14.63 -3.56
CA SER A 102 -12.52 -13.69 -3.97
C SER A 102 -11.40 -14.37 -4.76
N LEU A 103 -10.94 -15.53 -4.28
CA LEU A 103 -9.95 -16.39 -4.94
C LEU A 103 -10.40 -16.90 -6.33
N ALA A 104 -11.70 -17.17 -6.50
CA ALA A 104 -12.20 -17.64 -7.79
C ALA A 104 -12.17 -16.54 -8.85
N TYR A 105 -12.48 -15.29 -8.46
CA TYR A 105 -12.65 -14.19 -9.41
C TYR A 105 -11.42 -13.29 -9.56
N HIS A 106 -10.48 -13.24 -8.61
CA HIS A 106 -9.35 -12.30 -8.71
C HIS A 106 -8.43 -12.56 -9.93
N GLN A 107 -8.41 -13.78 -10.45
CA GLN A 107 -7.59 -14.14 -11.61
C GLN A 107 -8.07 -13.48 -12.90
N VAL A 108 -9.34 -13.04 -12.98
CA VAL A 108 -9.83 -12.34 -14.19
C VAL A 108 -9.15 -10.99 -14.37
N CYS A 109 -8.77 -10.33 -13.27
CA CYS A 109 -8.11 -9.02 -13.30
C CYS A 109 -6.82 -9.03 -14.11
N LYS A 110 -6.07 -10.15 -14.10
CA LYS A 110 -4.78 -10.26 -14.83
C LYS A 110 -4.92 -10.24 -16.35
N GLN A 111 -6.11 -10.53 -16.88
CA GLN A 111 -6.36 -10.55 -18.32
C GLN A 111 -6.24 -9.14 -18.93
N CYS A 112 -6.56 -8.11 -18.14
CA CYS A 112 -6.43 -6.70 -18.53
C CYS A 112 -5.32 -5.96 -17.77
N HIS A 113 -5.13 -6.26 -16.47
CA HIS A 113 -4.12 -5.64 -15.60
C HIS A 113 -2.88 -6.51 -15.46
N PHE A 114 -2.31 -6.94 -16.59
CA PHE A 114 -1.16 -7.84 -16.61
C PHE A 114 0.09 -7.24 -15.94
N ASP A 115 0.34 -5.95 -16.16
CA ASP A 115 1.52 -5.27 -15.60
C ASP A 115 1.46 -5.22 -14.07
N GLU A 116 0.30 -4.88 -13.50
CA GLU A 116 0.12 -4.86 -12.05
C GLU A 116 0.18 -6.26 -11.45
N TYR A 117 -0.43 -7.25 -12.13
CA TYR A 117 -0.31 -8.65 -11.72
C TYR A 117 1.13 -9.14 -11.73
N SER A 118 1.92 -8.74 -12.74
CA SER A 118 3.32 -9.13 -12.86
C SER A 118 4.17 -8.53 -11.74
N ARG A 119 3.92 -7.28 -11.35
CA ARG A 119 4.57 -6.66 -10.18
C ARG A 119 4.24 -7.39 -8.88
N LEU A 120 2.99 -7.84 -8.75
CA LEU A 120 2.50 -8.52 -7.54
C LEU A 120 3.26 -9.81 -7.26
N LEU A 121 3.88 -10.45 -8.27
CA LEU A 121 4.62 -11.70 -8.09
C LEU A 121 5.80 -11.58 -7.10
N ASP A 122 6.40 -10.38 -6.99
CA ASP A 122 7.49 -10.08 -6.06
C ASP A 122 7.01 -9.52 -4.71
N ASP A 123 5.70 -9.43 -4.49
CA ASP A 123 5.08 -8.86 -3.29
C ASP A 123 5.00 -9.85 -2.12
N VAL A 124 5.21 -9.37 -0.89
CA VAL A 124 5.07 -10.19 0.33
C VAL A 124 3.68 -10.79 0.53
N HIS A 125 2.62 -10.11 0.09
CA HIS A 125 1.25 -10.62 0.12
C HIS A 125 1.05 -11.74 -0.89
N HIS A 126 1.65 -11.65 -2.08
CA HIS A 126 1.61 -12.75 -3.04
C HIS A 126 2.37 -13.98 -2.51
N ALA A 127 3.54 -13.77 -1.93
CA ALA A 127 4.29 -14.84 -1.28
C ALA A 127 3.50 -15.49 -0.12
N ALA A 128 2.71 -14.72 0.62
CA ALA A 128 1.80 -15.24 1.64
C ALA A 128 0.64 -16.03 1.02
N LEU A 129 0.03 -15.52 -0.06
CA LEU A 129 -1.04 -16.19 -0.80
C LEU A 129 -0.60 -17.55 -1.36
N ALA A 130 0.61 -17.60 -1.95
CA ALA A 130 1.22 -18.83 -2.48
C ALA A 130 1.47 -19.90 -1.40
N LYS A 131 1.59 -19.49 -0.13
CA LYS A 131 1.69 -20.38 1.04
C LYS A 131 0.33 -20.75 1.63
N ALA A 132 -0.76 -20.53 0.88
CA ALA A 132 -2.15 -20.76 1.32
C ALA A 132 -2.52 -19.98 2.59
N ASN A 133 -1.89 -18.82 2.83
CA ASN A 133 -2.30 -17.93 3.92
C ASN A 133 -3.64 -17.29 3.56
N ARG A 134 -4.70 -17.70 4.26
CA ARG A 134 -6.07 -17.23 4.05
C ARG A 134 -6.30 -15.76 4.40
N HIS A 135 -5.34 -15.11 5.05
CA HIS A 135 -5.37 -13.67 5.35
C HIS A 135 -4.60 -12.84 4.31
N ALA A 136 -3.98 -13.47 3.32
CA ALA A 136 -3.34 -12.74 2.24
C ALA A 136 -4.41 -12.06 1.36
N PRO A 137 -4.27 -10.76 1.07
CA PRO A 137 -5.24 -10.05 0.25
C PRO A 137 -5.14 -10.46 -1.22
N THR A 138 -6.26 -10.38 -1.91
CA THR A 138 -6.38 -10.44 -3.38
C THR A 138 -6.69 -9.05 -3.95
N CYS A 139 -6.81 -8.95 -5.28
CA CYS A 139 -7.19 -7.72 -5.97
C CYS A 139 -8.50 -7.12 -5.41
N ILE A 140 -9.48 -7.98 -5.12
CA ILE A 140 -10.82 -7.59 -4.68
C ILE A 140 -10.81 -7.13 -3.22
N ASP A 141 -9.93 -7.66 -2.37
CA ASP A 141 -9.85 -7.26 -0.96
C ASP A 141 -9.40 -5.79 -0.80
N CYS A 142 -8.56 -5.31 -1.74
CA CYS A 142 -8.07 -3.93 -1.78
C CYS A 142 -8.96 -3.01 -2.63
N HIS A 143 -9.35 -3.44 -3.85
CA HIS A 143 -10.08 -2.59 -4.80
C HIS A 143 -11.61 -2.71 -4.70
N GLY A 144 -12.11 -3.79 -4.10
CA GLY A 144 -13.53 -4.11 -4.02
C GLY A 144 -14.12 -4.66 -5.32
N SER A 145 -15.45 -4.78 -5.31
CA SER A 145 -16.33 -5.12 -6.43
C SER A 145 -17.74 -4.61 -6.07
N HIS A 146 -18.69 -4.32 -6.96
CA HIS A 146 -18.66 -3.93 -8.37
C HIS A 146 -18.48 -2.41 -8.56
N ALA A 147 -18.14 -1.68 -7.49
CA ALA A 147 -17.97 -0.23 -7.48
C ALA A 147 -16.47 0.15 -7.44
N ILE A 148 -15.66 -0.48 -8.29
CA ILE A 148 -14.21 -0.23 -8.32
C ILE A 148 -14.00 1.21 -8.76
N ALA A 149 -13.38 2.00 -7.90
CA ALA A 149 -13.14 3.41 -8.12
C ALA A 149 -11.71 3.67 -8.56
N LEU A 150 -11.45 4.89 -9.05
CA LEU A 150 -10.11 5.33 -9.40
C LEU A 150 -9.15 5.15 -8.21
N PRO A 151 -7.96 4.58 -8.43
CA PRO A 151 -6.92 4.53 -7.41
C PRO A 151 -6.63 5.91 -6.85
N ALA A 152 -6.32 5.99 -5.56
CA ALA A 152 -5.93 7.21 -4.86
C ALA A 152 -6.95 8.38 -4.86
N GLN A 153 -8.25 8.12 -5.10
CA GLN A 153 -9.28 9.17 -5.05
C GLN A 153 -10.50 8.82 -4.16
N PRO A 154 -10.65 9.42 -2.95
CA PRO A 154 -9.67 10.30 -2.30
C PRO A 154 -8.41 9.53 -1.91
N ARG A 155 -7.29 10.25 -1.71
CA ARG A 155 -5.99 9.63 -1.39
C ARG A 155 -6.05 8.78 -0.11
N SER A 156 -6.91 9.14 0.84
CA SER A 156 -7.17 8.40 2.09
C SER A 156 -7.64 6.96 1.86
N ARG A 157 -8.33 6.68 0.75
CA ARG A 157 -8.86 5.34 0.44
C ARG A 157 -7.78 4.27 0.43
N ILE A 158 -6.55 4.63 0.03
CA ILE A 158 -5.41 3.72 0.07
C ILE A 158 -5.14 3.26 1.51
N SER A 159 -5.02 4.21 2.43
CA SER A 159 -4.78 3.92 3.85
C SER A 159 -5.95 3.16 4.48
N GLU A 160 -7.19 3.46 4.08
CA GLU A 160 -8.39 2.74 4.52
C GLU A 160 -8.39 1.28 4.06
N ALA A 161 -7.94 0.99 2.83
CA ALA A 161 -7.82 -0.38 2.33
C ALA A 161 -6.80 -1.18 3.15
N CYS A 162 -5.61 -0.61 3.41
CA CYS A 162 -4.59 -1.22 4.26
C CYS A 162 -5.10 -1.47 5.69
N ALA A 163 -5.87 -0.53 6.24
CA ALA A 163 -6.40 -0.59 7.61
C ALA A 163 -7.36 -1.76 7.86
N ARG A 164 -7.98 -2.33 6.83
CA ARG A 164 -8.87 -3.50 6.96
C ARG A 164 -8.17 -4.71 7.57
N CYS A 165 -6.90 -4.89 7.26
CA CYS A 165 -6.07 -5.97 7.80
C CYS A 165 -4.97 -5.44 8.75
N HIS A 166 -4.40 -4.28 8.46
CA HIS A 166 -3.33 -3.66 9.26
C HIS A 166 -3.86 -2.59 10.23
N ALA A 167 -4.96 -2.89 10.93
CA ALA A 167 -5.67 -1.94 11.79
C ALA A 167 -4.79 -1.31 12.88
N ALA A 168 -3.90 -2.10 13.50
CA ALA A 168 -3.01 -1.60 14.54
C ALA A 168 -2.04 -0.54 13.99
N VAL A 169 -1.38 -0.84 12.87
CA VAL A 169 -0.45 0.07 12.18
C VAL A 169 -1.18 1.31 11.66
N ALA A 170 -2.36 1.14 11.06
CA ALA A 170 -3.18 2.26 10.64
C ALA A 170 -3.54 3.17 11.81
N GLY A 171 -3.86 2.60 12.98
CA GLY A 171 -4.13 3.34 14.22
C GLY A 171 -2.94 4.14 14.75
N GLU A 172 -1.70 3.77 14.43
CA GLU A 172 -0.51 4.57 14.69
C GLU A 172 -0.33 5.66 13.63
N TYR A 173 -0.45 5.30 12.35
CA TYR A 173 -0.32 6.22 11.22
C TYR A 173 -1.24 7.43 11.34
N VAL A 174 -2.53 7.23 11.67
CA VAL A 174 -3.48 8.34 11.80
C VAL A 174 -3.10 9.34 12.91
N LYS A 175 -2.25 8.95 13.86
CA LYS A 175 -1.76 9.83 14.94
C LYS A 175 -0.47 10.56 14.57
N SER A 176 0.23 10.11 13.53
CA SER A 176 1.44 10.75 13.01
C SER A 176 1.15 12.10 12.35
N VAL A 177 2.19 12.90 12.14
CA VAL A 177 2.08 14.17 11.41
C VAL A 177 1.57 13.99 9.98
N HIS A 178 1.98 12.91 9.31
CA HIS A 178 1.53 12.61 7.96
C HIS A 178 0.05 12.21 7.94
N GLY A 179 -0.35 11.29 8.82
CA GLY A 179 -1.73 10.82 8.88
C GLY A 179 -2.71 11.91 9.29
N LYS A 180 -2.35 12.75 10.28
CA LYS A 180 -3.17 13.91 10.68
C LYS A 180 -3.32 14.92 9.55
N ALA A 181 -2.23 15.26 8.85
CA ALA A 181 -2.30 16.17 7.71
C ALA A 181 -3.19 15.62 6.60
N LEU A 182 -3.12 14.32 6.30
CA LEU A 182 -3.98 13.70 5.28
C LEU A 182 -5.46 13.70 5.68
N ILE A 183 -5.76 13.24 6.89
CA ILE A 183 -7.13 12.90 7.31
C ILE A 183 -7.85 14.12 7.87
N GLU A 184 -7.20 14.89 8.74
CA GLU A 184 -7.83 16.02 9.42
C GLU A 184 -7.78 17.29 8.57
N GLN A 185 -6.71 17.47 7.79
CA GLN A 185 -6.48 18.70 7.01
C GLN A 185 -6.76 18.52 5.50
N GLY A 186 -7.03 17.30 5.05
CA GLY A 186 -7.23 17.00 3.63
C GLY A 186 -5.98 17.24 2.77
N ASN A 187 -4.80 17.29 3.37
CA ASN A 187 -3.56 17.61 2.69
C ASN A 187 -3.04 16.39 1.92
N ASN A 188 -3.05 16.45 0.59
CA ASN A 188 -2.56 15.38 -0.28
C ASN A 188 -1.04 15.41 -0.52
N ASP A 189 -0.31 16.40 0.00
CA ASP A 189 1.15 16.53 -0.13
C ASP A 189 1.93 15.58 0.83
N VAL A 190 1.22 14.77 1.62
CA VAL A 190 1.81 13.84 2.61
C VAL A 190 1.69 12.38 2.16
N PRO A 191 2.60 11.50 2.63
CA PRO A 191 2.61 10.12 2.20
C PRO A 191 1.47 9.31 2.82
N VAL A 192 0.91 8.39 2.03
CA VAL A 192 0.08 7.24 2.43
C VAL A 192 0.92 5.96 2.47
N CYS A 193 0.32 4.86 2.90
CA CYS A 193 0.98 3.55 3.03
C CYS A 193 1.80 3.17 1.78
N THR A 194 1.25 3.39 0.59
CA THR A 194 1.86 2.97 -0.68
C THR A 194 3.02 3.87 -1.14
N ASP A 195 3.16 5.09 -0.61
CA ASP A 195 4.33 5.92 -0.94
C ASP A 195 5.59 5.39 -0.24
N CYS A 196 5.41 4.70 0.88
CA CYS A 196 6.49 4.03 1.59
C CYS A 196 6.61 2.56 1.18
N HIS A 197 5.50 1.82 1.16
CA HIS A 197 5.47 0.36 0.96
C HIS A 197 5.25 -0.11 -0.47
N HIS A 198 4.75 0.76 -1.38
CA HIS A 198 4.14 0.38 -2.66
C HIS A 198 2.89 -0.52 -2.49
N ALA A 199 2.08 -0.64 -3.56
CA ALA A 199 0.78 -1.35 -3.50
C ALA A 199 0.83 -2.76 -4.10
N HIS A 200 1.58 -2.94 -5.18
CA HIS A 200 1.61 -4.18 -5.97
C HIS A 200 3.02 -4.76 -6.08
N ASN A 201 3.97 -4.32 -5.26
CA ASN A 201 5.34 -4.83 -5.22
C ASN A 201 5.97 -4.52 -3.85
N THR A 202 5.17 -4.74 -2.81
CA THR A 202 5.51 -4.50 -1.42
C THR A 202 6.67 -5.40 -1.02
N ALA A 203 7.84 -4.81 -0.84
CA ALA A 203 9.02 -5.52 -0.37
C ALA A 203 8.92 -5.84 1.13
N ASN A 204 9.72 -6.81 1.58
CA ASN A 204 9.78 -7.19 2.99
C ASN A 204 10.35 -6.04 3.86
N PRO A 205 9.53 -5.43 4.74
CA PRO A 205 9.95 -4.27 5.53
C PRO A 205 10.95 -4.62 6.64
N PHE A 206 11.14 -5.91 6.95
CA PHE A 206 12.10 -6.39 7.93
C PHE A 206 13.47 -6.74 7.33
N SER A 207 13.63 -6.58 6.02
CA SER A 207 14.88 -6.89 5.35
C SER A 207 15.92 -5.78 5.55
N ALA A 208 17.19 -6.16 5.64
CA ALA A 208 18.27 -5.19 5.76
C ALA A 208 18.40 -4.31 4.50
N SER A 209 18.04 -4.84 3.32
CA SER A 209 17.97 -4.08 2.08
C SER A 209 16.85 -3.03 2.09
N TRP A 210 15.72 -3.31 2.74
CA TRP A 210 14.67 -2.32 2.97
C TRP A 210 15.17 -1.19 3.87
N HIS A 211 15.78 -1.56 4.99
CA HIS A 211 16.34 -0.61 5.96
C HIS A 211 17.28 0.41 5.28
N LEU A 212 18.20 -0.06 4.44
CA LEU A 212 19.14 0.79 3.71
C LEU A 212 18.52 1.69 2.63
N GLN A 213 17.25 1.48 2.25
CA GLN A 213 16.52 2.31 1.28
C GLN A 213 15.70 3.43 1.93
N ILE A 214 15.49 3.36 3.25
CA ILE A 214 14.68 4.32 4.01
C ILE A 214 15.15 5.77 3.78
N PRO A 215 16.46 6.11 3.81
CA PRO A 215 16.89 7.49 3.59
C PRO A 215 16.43 8.07 2.25
N GLN A 216 16.48 7.29 1.18
CA GLN A 216 16.06 7.73 -0.15
C GLN A 216 14.54 7.83 -0.25
N MET A 217 13.80 6.94 0.41
CA MET A 217 12.34 6.99 0.49
C MET A 217 11.88 8.29 1.15
N CYS A 218 12.43 8.65 2.31
CA CYS A 218 12.11 9.90 2.99
C CYS A 218 12.53 11.11 2.16
N ALA A 219 13.69 11.05 1.50
CA ALA A 219 14.19 12.13 0.66
C ALA A 219 13.34 12.44 -0.57
N GLY A 220 12.56 11.46 -1.07
CA GLY A 220 11.62 11.68 -2.17
C GLY A 220 10.69 12.88 -1.94
N CYS A 221 10.27 13.08 -0.68
CA CYS A 221 9.52 14.24 -0.25
C CYS A 221 10.39 15.28 0.45
N HIS A 222 11.24 14.87 1.40
CA HIS A 222 11.95 15.80 2.28
C HIS A 222 13.20 16.46 1.66
N ALA A 223 13.69 15.99 0.51
CA ALA A 223 14.70 16.71 -0.28
C ALA A 223 14.07 17.47 -1.46
N ASN A 224 12.74 17.39 -1.65
CA ASN A 224 12.04 18.10 -2.70
C ASN A 224 11.82 19.57 -2.32
N LYS A 225 12.60 20.46 -2.95
CA LYS A 225 12.55 21.91 -2.68
C LYS A 225 11.18 22.54 -2.92
N GLN A 226 10.48 22.13 -3.97
CA GLN A 226 9.17 22.70 -4.30
C GLN A 226 8.12 22.30 -3.27
N LEU A 227 8.13 21.03 -2.85
CA LEU A 227 7.20 20.51 -1.85
C LEU A 227 7.47 21.12 -0.47
N MET A 228 8.73 21.06 -0.01
CA MET A 228 9.10 21.49 1.34
C MET A 228 9.01 23.01 1.53
N ALA A 229 9.18 23.81 0.47
CA ALA A 229 9.02 25.26 0.54
C ALA A 229 7.61 25.68 0.97
N LYS A 230 6.56 24.93 0.59
CA LYS A 230 5.17 25.20 1.02
C LYS A 230 4.99 25.13 2.54
N TYR A 231 5.82 24.33 3.20
CA TYR A 231 5.73 24.01 4.63
C TYR A 231 6.87 24.60 5.45
N ALA A 232 7.76 25.40 4.82
CA ALA A 232 8.97 25.94 5.44
C ALA A 232 9.88 24.85 6.08
N ILE A 233 9.89 23.64 5.52
CA ILE A 233 10.74 22.54 5.98
C ILE A 233 12.09 22.60 5.25
N SER A 234 13.19 22.40 5.98
CA SER A 234 14.53 22.36 5.38
C SER A 234 14.70 21.13 4.49
N THR A 235 15.25 21.33 3.29
CA THR A 235 15.59 20.22 2.38
C THR A 235 16.98 19.64 2.65
N ALA A 236 17.73 20.22 3.59
CA ALA A 236 19.08 19.77 3.92
C ALA A 236 19.10 18.48 4.75
N VAL A 237 17.93 17.92 5.12
CA VAL A 237 17.83 16.76 6.02
C VAL A 237 18.58 15.54 5.47
N LEU A 238 18.45 15.25 4.18
CA LEU A 238 19.17 14.13 3.56
C LEU A 238 20.67 14.41 3.52
N THR A 239 21.07 15.60 3.05
CA THR A 239 22.49 15.95 2.91
C THR A 239 23.21 15.96 4.26
N THR A 240 22.57 16.51 5.30
CA THR A 240 23.13 16.52 6.66
C THR A 240 23.22 15.11 7.26
N TYR A 241 22.23 14.24 7.00
CA TYR A 241 22.30 12.84 7.39
C TYR A 241 23.43 12.09 6.66
N LEU A 242 23.52 12.24 5.33
CA LEU A 242 24.55 11.57 4.54
C LEU A 242 25.98 12.02 4.92
N ASN A 243 26.14 13.23 5.44
CA ASN A 243 27.41 13.74 5.93
C ASN A 243 27.72 13.29 7.38
N ASP A 244 26.77 12.66 8.07
CA ASP A 244 26.98 12.09 9.40
C ASP A 244 27.52 10.66 9.33
N PHE A 245 28.03 10.15 10.46
CA PHE A 245 28.59 8.81 10.52
C PHE A 245 27.58 7.71 10.18
N HIS A 246 26.32 7.84 10.61
CA HIS A 246 25.28 6.86 10.30
C HIS A 246 24.95 6.85 8.80
N GLY A 247 24.77 8.02 8.17
CA GLY A 247 24.47 8.14 6.76
C GLY A 247 25.63 7.74 5.84
N MET A 248 26.86 8.07 6.23
CA MET A 248 28.06 7.58 5.53
C MET A 248 28.15 6.05 5.61
N THR A 249 27.97 5.46 6.80
CA THR A 249 27.98 3.99 6.96
C THR A 249 26.85 3.32 6.18
N ALA A 250 25.63 3.89 6.18
CA ALA A 250 24.51 3.39 5.38
C ALA A 250 24.83 3.39 3.88
N SER A 251 25.46 4.47 3.42
CA SER A 251 25.87 4.62 2.02
C SER A 251 26.91 3.58 1.61
N LEU A 252 27.92 3.34 2.46
CA LEU A 252 28.95 2.32 2.22
C LEU A 252 28.35 0.91 2.20
N HIS A 253 27.51 0.55 3.18
CA HIS A 253 26.86 -0.76 3.22
C HIS A 253 26.01 -1.02 1.98
N ARG A 254 25.30 0.00 1.48
CA ARG A 254 24.52 -0.09 0.23
C ARG A 254 25.41 -0.34 -0.99
N MET A 255 26.60 0.25 -1.05
CA MET A 255 27.54 0.10 -2.18
C MET A 255 28.22 -1.27 -2.17
N GLU A 256 28.65 -1.75 -1.01
CA GLU A 256 29.44 -2.97 -0.89
C GLU A 256 28.61 -4.26 -0.99
N LYS A 257 27.27 -4.16 -1.05
CA LYS A 257 26.34 -5.30 -0.82
C LYS A 257 26.70 -6.08 0.45
N ALA A 258 27.39 -5.44 1.39
CA ALA A 258 27.82 -6.05 2.64
C ALA A 258 26.58 -6.43 3.43
N HIS A 259 26.65 -7.54 4.18
CA HIS A 259 25.63 -7.88 5.17
C HIS A 259 25.49 -6.67 6.10
N PRO A 260 24.38 -5.91 6.05
CA PRO A 260 24.27 -4.70 6.83
C PRO A 260 24.33 -5.15 8.28
N ARG A 261 25.40 -4.79 8.99
CA ARG A 261 25.41 -4.96 10.43
C ARG A 261 24.15 -4.28 10.97
N GLU A 262 23.50 -4.90 11.94
CA GLU A 262 22.28 -4.46 12.65
C GLU A 262 22.33 -3.03 13.23
N PHE A 263 23.39 -2.26 12.99
CA PHE A 263 23.76 -1.06 13.73
C PHE A 263 23.88 0.20 12.87
N THR A 264 23.22 0.27 11.71
CA THR A 264 23.17 1.54 10.95
C THR A 264 21.86 2.24 11.18
N ALA A 265 21.90 3.37 11.89
CA ALA A 265 20.71 4.19 12.10
C ALA A 265 20.30 4.90 10.80
N THR A 266 19.01 4.86 10.53
CA THR A 266 18.32 5.50 9.41
C THR A 266 17.26 6.46 9.95
N CYS A 267 16.51 7.10 9.05
CA CYS A 267 15.50 8.09 9.41
C CYS A 267 14.49 7.54 10.42
N THR A 268 14.01 6.31 10.21
CA THR A 268 12.96 5.69 11.04
C THR A 268 13.45 5.28 12.44
N ASP A 269 14.74 5.03 12.62
CA ASP A 269 15.30 4.67 13.93
C ASP A 269 15.22 5.84 14.92
N CYS A 270 15.27 7.07 14.39
CA CYS A 270 15.18 8.30 15.16
C CYS A 270 13.76 8.90 15.16
N HIS A 271 13.07 8.89 14.02
CA HIS A 271 11.79 9.57 13.84
C HIS A 271 10.56 8.69 14.07
N GLY A 272 10.72 7.37 14.17
CA GLY A 272 9.62 6.41 14.14
C GLY A 272 9.28 5.97 12.71
N VAL A 273 8.44 4.95 12.59
CA VAL A 273 8.03 4.37 11.29
C VAL A 273 6.65 4.85 10.92
N HIS A 274 5.64 4.46 11.71
CA HIS A 274 4.24 4.81 11.49
C HIS A 274 3.74 5.89 12.46
N ASP A 275 4.49 6.24 13.49
CA ASP A 275 4.10 7.20 14.52
C ASP A 275 4.93 8.50 14.48
N ILE A 276 5.42 8.89 13.31
CA ILE A 276 6.29 10.06 13.12
C ILE A 276 5.64 11.32 13.71
N ARG A 277 6.33 11.96 14.66
CA ARG A 277 5.80 13.09 15.44
C ARG A 277 6.42 14.41 15.04
N GLN A 278 5.67 15.48 15.27
CA GLN A 278 6.19 16.84 15.15
C GLN A 278 7.15 17.10 16.30
N VAL A 279 8.28 17.73 15.99
CA VAL A 279 9.31 18.10 16.98
C VAL A 279 9.15 19.57 17.40
N GLU A 280 8.49 20.38 16.56
CA GLU A 280 8.21 21.78 16.84
C GLU A 280 7.26 21.95 18.03
N GLY A 281 7.58 22.88 18.93
CA GLY A 281 6.85 23.11 20.18
C GLY A 281 7.29 22.22 21.36
N ALA A 282 8.08 21.17 21.12
CA ALA A 282 8.74 20.45 22.20
C ALA A 282 9.92 21.27 22.73
N GLY A 283 9.98 21.48 24.06
CA GLY A 283 11.13 22.15 24.67
C GLY A 283 12.43 21.39 24.38
N LEU A 284 13.53 22.11 24.17
CA LEU A 284 14.86 21.52 23.86
C LEU A 284 15.30 20.42 24.84
N VAL A 285 14.89 20.54 26.11
CA VAL A 285 15.17 19.53 27.15
C VAL A 285 14.45 18.21 26.85
N ALA A 286 13.18 18.25 26.49
CA ALA A 286 12.38 17.07 26.17
C ALA A 286 12.94 16.37 24.92
N ILE A 287 13.35 17.14 23.91
CA ILE A 287 14.00 16.62 22.70
C ILE A 287 15.31 15.91 23.08
N LYS A 288 16.18 16.55 23.86
CA LYS A 288 17.46 15.94 24.29
C LYS A 288 17.27 14.67 25.10
N GLN A 289 16.27 14.63 26.00
CA GLN A 289 15.95 13.43 26.78
C GLN A 289 15.46 12.29 25.89
N HIS A 290 14.56 12.58 24.94
CA HIS A 290 14.08 11.59 24.00
C HIS A 290 15.21 11.07 23.09
N LEU A 291 16.07 11.97 22.59
CA LEU A 291 17.25 11.59 21.82
C LEU A 291 18.20 10.70 22.61
N LEU A 292 18.45 10.99 23.89
CA LEU A 292 19.29 10.13 24.73
C LEU A 292 18.74 8.70 24.80
N ILE A 293 17.42 8.55 24.96
CA ILE A 293 16.76 7.24 24.97
C ILE A 293 16.96 6.53 23.63
N THR A 294 16.77 7.25 22.51
CA THR A 294 17.01 6.71 21.17
C THR A 294 18.47 6.32 20.95
N CYS A 295 19.43 7.20 21.23
CA CYS A 295 20.86 6.93 21.07
C CYS A 295 21.31 5.71 21.89
N ARG A 296 20.76 5.52 23.10
CA ARG A 296 21.10 4.38 23.96
C ARG A 296 20.64 3.02 23.46
N ARG A 297 19.77 2.96 22.44
CA ARG A 297 19.43 1.70 21.77
C ARG A 297 20.65 1.02 21.15
N CYS A 298 21.61 1.82 20.66
CA CYS A 298 22.86 1.31 20.07
C CYS A 298 24.10 1.74 20.89
N HIS A 299 24.08 2.93 21.49
CA HIS A 299 25.14 3.45 22.36
C HIS A 299 24.77 3.26 23.84
N THR A 300 24.78 2.02 24.31
CA THR A 300 24.29 1.63 25.65
C THR A 300 24.92 2.44 26.80
N ASN A 301 26.18 2.86 26.66
CA ASN A 301 26.92 3.65 27.65
C ASN A 301 26.89 5.17 27.41
N ALA A 302 26.01 5.67 26.53
CA ALA A 302 25.90 7.10 26.22
C ALA A 302 25.56 7.92 27.48
N SER A 303 26.39 8.92 27.78
CA SER A 303 26.17 9.85 28.89
C SER A 303 25.04 10.86 28.55
N PRO A 304 24.46 11.56 29.55
CA PRO A 304 23.42 12.55 29.29
C PRO A 304 23.81 13.67 28.31
N ASN A 305 25.11 13.98 28.21
CA ASN A 305 25.62 14.99 27.28
C ASN A 305 25.87 14.45 25.87
N PHE A 306 25.82 13.12 25.66
CA PHE A 306 26.10 12.48 24.38
C PHE A 306 25.28 13.04 23.20
N PRO A 307 23.94 13.27 23.32
CA PRO A 307 23.15 13.83 22.23
C PRO A 307 23.52 15.28 21.86
N SER A 308 24.29 15.99 22.70
CA SER A 308 24.71 17.37 22.39
C SER A 308 25.80 17.42 21.31
N ALA A 309 26.42 16.29 20.96
CA ALA A 309 27.32 16.20 19.80
C ALA A 309 26.55 16.20 18.47
N TRP A 310 25.24 15.87 18.49
CA TRP A 310 24.40 15.92 17.31
C TRP A 310 23.92 17.35 17.06
N VAL A 311 24.24 17.88 15.88
CA VAL A 311 23.96 19.27 15.47
C VAL A 311 22.59 19.45 14.81
N GLY A 312 21.77 18.41 14.80
CA GLY A 312 20.47 18.40 14.10
C GLY A 312 20.62 18.24 12.59
N HIS A 313 19.48 18.35 11.88
CA HIS A 313 19.42 18.33 10.42
C HIS A 313 19.53 19.73 9.80
N TYR A 314 20.42 20.56 10.34
CA TYR A 314 20.70 21.90 9.85
C TYR A 314 22.15 21.99 9.41
N GLU A 315 22.40 22.67 8.29
CA GLU A 315 23.76 22.93 7.85
C GLU A 315 24.46 23.85 8.86
N PRO A 316 25.73 23.55 9.22
CA PRO A 316 26.52 24.44 10.04
C PRO A 316 26.57 25.85 9.43
N SER A 317 26.22 26.85 10.24
CA SER A 317 26.19 28.25 9.87
C SER A 317 26.50 29.11 11.11
N LEU A 318 26.66 30.42 10.93
CA LEU A 318 26.83 31.34 12.06
C LEU A 318 25.63 31.32 13.03
N ARG A 319 24.44 30.90 12.57
CA ARG A 319 23.24 30.76 13.40
C ARG A 319 23.07 29.36 13.99
N HIS A 320 23.49 28.33 13.27
CA HIS A 320 23.35 26.93 13.67
C HIS A 320 24.72 26.29 13.80
N SER A 321 25.16 25.97 15.01
CA SER A 321 26.47 25.35 15.28
C SER A 321 27.66 26.20 14.79
N PRO A 322 27.82 27.45 15.28
CA PRO A 322 28.82 28.40 14.78
C PRO A 322 30.27 27.91 14.91
N LEU A 323 30.57 27.14 15.96
CA LEU A 323 31.89 26.54 16.13
C LEU A 323 32.22 25.54 15.02
N VAL A 324 31.27 24.67 14.68
CA VAL A 324 31.45 23.69 13.60
C VAL A 324 31.60 24.41 12.26
N TYR A 325 30.83 25.48 12.04
CA TYR A 325 30.98 26.33 10.86
C TYR A 325 32.37 26.96 10.75
N ALA A 326 32.89 27.52 11.85
CA ALA A 326 34.22 28.12 11.88
C ALA A 326 35.33 27.10 11.60
N VAL A 327 35.24 25.91 12.20
CA VAL A 327 36.19 24.81 11.95
C VAL A 327 36.13 24.34 10.50
N LYS A 328 34.93 24.21 9.93
CA LYS A 328 34.75 23.85 8.52
C LYS A 328 35.39 24.91 7.60
N LEU A 329 35.10 26.19 7.83
CA LEU A 329 35.67 27.29 7.06
C LEU A 329 37.20 27.31 7.12
N PHE A 330 37.77 27.03 8.30
CA PHE A 330 39.21 26.91 8.46
C PHE A 330 39.79 25.80 7.56
N TYR A 331 39.22 24.60 7.58
CA TYR A 331 39.72 23.48 6.77
C TYR A 331 39.47 23.66 5.27
N ASP A 332 38.35 24.29 4.89
CA ASP A 332 38.02 24.61 3.49
C ASP A 332 39.06 25.56 2.87
N ILE A 333 39.73 26.39 3.67
CA ILE A 333 40.83 27.29 3.23
C ILE A 333 42.18 26.61 3.40
N PHE A 334 42.42 25.97 4.54
CA PHE A 334 43.71 25.41 4.91
C PHE A 334 44.12 24.25 4.00
N ILE A 335 43.22 23.32 3.69
CA ILE A 335 43.54 22.14 2.87
C ILE A 335 43.98 22.53 1.45
N PRO A 336 43.23 23.35 0.69
CA PRO A 336 43.66 23.78 -0.64
C PRO A 336 44.97 24.57 -0.63
N LEU A 337 45.20 25.39 0.40
CA LEU A 337 46.45 26.14 0.54
C LEU A 337 47.66 25.20 0.68
N ILE A 338 47.56 24.19 1.55
CA ILE A 338 48.63 23.20 1.75
C ILE A 338 48.83 22.35 0.49
N VAL A 339 47.75 21.85 -0.11
CA VAL A 339 47.82 21.04 -1.34
C VAL A 339 48.42 21.85 -2.50
N GLY A 340 47.98 23.10 -2.66
CA GLY A 340 48.50 24.02 -3.67
C GLY A 340 49.98 24.35 -3.46
N GLY A 341 50.39 24.59 -2.21
CA GLY A 341 51.79 24.81 -1.86
C GLY A 341 52.68 23.60 -2.17
N LEU A 342 52.23 22.40 -1.83
CA LEU A 342 52.94 21.16 -2.15
C LEU A 342 53.03 20.92 -3.67
N ALA A 343 51.94 21.14 -4.40
CA ALA A 343 51.93 21.02 -5.85
C ALA A 343 52.89 22.03 -6.50
N LEU A 344 52.90 23.29 -6.04
CA LEU A 344 53.83 24.32 -6.50
C LEU A 344 55.28 23.91 -6.21
N GLN A 345 55.57 23.39 -5.01
CA GLN A 345 56.91 22.92 -4.66
C GLN A 345 57.38 21.80 -5.60
N ILE A 346 56.51 20.84 -5.91
CA ILE A 346 56.81 19.76 -6.85
C ILE A 346 57.08 20.32 -8.25
N LEU A 347 56.24 21.23 -8.73
CA LEU A 347 56.38 21.86 -10.05
C LEU A 347 57.67 22.68 -10.18
N LEU A 348 58.01 23.47 -9.16
CA LEU A 348 59.26 24.24 -9.14
C LEU A 348 60.49 23.34 -9.11
N ASN A 349 60.42 22.22 -8.39
CA ASN A 349 61.50 21.23 -8.38
C ASN A 349 61.67 20.57 -9.77
N LEU A 350 60.57 20.16 -10.41
CA LEU A 350 60.60 19.60 -11.77
C LEU A 350 61.14 20.62 -12.77
N TRP A 351 60.68 21.87 -12.71
CA TRP A 351 61.19 22.96 -13.54
C TRP A 351 62.70 23.13 -13.38
N ARG A 352 63.20 23.16 -12.14
CA ARG A 352 64.64 23.24 -11.85
C ARG A 352 65.41 22.09 -12.50
N THR A 353 64.89 20.86 -12.42
CA THR A 353 65.52 19.68 -13.02
C THR A 353 65.56 19.73 -14.55
N VAL A 354 64.57 20.34 -15.19
CA VAL A 354 64.50 20.47 -16.66
C VAL A 354 65.37 21.62 -17.16
N VAL A 355 65.37 22.77 -16.48
CA VAL A 355 66.09 23.98 -16.92
C VAL A 355 67.57 23.98 -16.57
N ASN A 356 67.98 23.31 -15.47
CA ASN A 356 69.39 23.19 -15.09
C ASN A 356 70.07 21.92 -15.63
N ARG A 357 69.54 21.33 -16.70
CA ARG A 357 70.24 20.38 -17.57
C ARG A 357 70.72 21.13 -18.81
#